data_AF-A0A0D0ABV5-F1
#
_entry.id   AF-A0A0D0ABV5-F1
#
_cell.length_a   1.000
_cell.length_b   1.000
_cell.length_c   1.000
_cell.angle_alpha   90.00
_cell.angle_beta   90.00
_cell.angle_gamma   90.00
#
_symmetry.space_group_name_H-M   'P 1'
#
loop_
_entity.id
_entity.type
_entity.pdbx_description
1 polymer ?
#
loop_
_entity_poly.entity_id
_entity_poly.type
_entity_poly.pdbx_seq_one_letter_code
_entity_poly.pdbx_strand_id
1 'polypeptide(L)'
;MSMTLASAYRKRKCHTQITLAVTSFNFSTWLPQLTPEQLEALTLAATTHALSHGLLYLPPSPSNTQPPIPTTAIHAPLSLVPAPFPRAQFHAARELQSVYNVLYARVAMDTKFLDIVMGAEEGVGKADEFTGMLWRGWKKIREQGVLAQPLHLGLFRSDYLLHAAEDRLALKQVEFNTISSSFDPLSERAAAMHRNILASTSYFSASPHLTADNFPENNTTSGLTEGLSEAHEAYNVRDARILFVVQPNERNVFDQQWLELKQEDRHQIHVVRQTLADLAVSGTSEGGHRCIYGKAHLRQFLLSCRHGFNSHGQRYAFPRDR
;
A
#
# COMPACT_ATOMS: atom_id res chain seq x y z
N MET A 1 -43.32 -8.42 -45.56
CA MET A 1 -42.54 -9.55 -46.10
C MET A 1 -41.07 -9.25 -45.77
N SER A 2 -40.49 -9.85 -44.72
CA SER A 2 -39.62 -11.05 -44.76
C SER A 2 -38.46 -10.89 -45.78
N MET A 3 -37.17 -11.13 -45.52
CA MET A 3 -36.54 -12.07 -44.59
C MET A 3 -35.00 -11.83 -44.60
N THR A 4 -34.33 -12.40 -43.60
CA THR A 4 -32.92 -12.30 -43.16
C THR A 4 -31.91 -13.15 -43.97
N LEU A 5 -30.60 -12.97 -43.65
CA LEU A 5 -29.41 -13.88 -43.74
C LEU A 5 -28.47 -13.69 -44.95
N ALA A 6 -27.13 -13.86 -44.91
CA ALA A 6 -26.09 -13.93 -43.88
C ALA A 6 -24.70 -14.09 -44.55
N SER A 7 -23.64 -13.66 -43.84
CA SER A 7 -22.27 -14.24 -43.76
C SER A 7 -21.32 -14.27 -44.97
N ALA A 8 -20.14 -13.66 -44.79
CA ALA A 8 -18.83 -14.36 -44.90
C ALA A 8 -17.66 -13.46 -44.43
N TYR A 9 -17.33 -13.48 -43.13
CA TYR A 9 -16.08 -12.92 -42.61
C TYR A 9 -15.11 -14.08 -42.29
N ARG A 10 -14.12 -14.32 -43.17
CA ARG A 10 -13.10 -15.36 -43.00
C ARG A 10 -12.07 -14.92 -41.95
N LYS A 11 -12.14 -15.50 -40.74
CA LYS A 11 -11.03 -15.53 -39.77
C LYS A 11 -9.89 -16.38 -40.32
N ARG A 12 -8.70 -15.79 -40.53
CA ARG A 12 -7.46 -16.55 -40.69
C ARG A 12 -7.05 -17.06 -39.31
N LYS A 13 -7.12 -18.38 -39.10
CA LYS A 13 -6.48 -19.06 -37.96
C LYS A 13 -4.97 -19.08 -38.22
N CYS A 14 -4.22 -18.23 -37.52
CA CYS A 14 -2.80 -18.47 -37.29
C CYS A 14 -2.70 -19.18 -35.93
N HIS A 15 -2.75 -20.50 -35.94
CA HIS A 15 -2.42 -21.33 -34.78
C HIS A 15 -1.01 -21.87 -34.98
N THR A 16 -0.02 -21.04 -34.66
CA THR A 16 1.28 -21.55 -34.24
C THR A 16 1.24 -21.55 -32.72
N GLN A 17 0.67 -22.62 -32.14
CA GLN A 17 0.93 -22.94 -30.74
C GLN A 17 2.40 -23.33 -30.66
N ILE A 18 3.25 -22.36 -30.33
CA ILE A 18 4.57 -22.68 -29.79
C ILE A 18 4.28 -23.22 -28.40
N THR A 19 4.13 -24.54 -28.28
CA THR A 19 4.13 -25.25 -27.02
C THR A 19 5.56 -25.20 -26.49
N LEU A 20 5.97 -24.05 -25.93
CA LEU A 20 7.12 -24.01 -25.06
C LEU A 20 6.77 -24.90 -23.88
N ALA A 21 7.52 -25.99 -23.71
CA ALA A 21 7.47 -26.78 -22.49
C ALA A 21 7.72 -25.82 -21.33
N VAL A 22 6.66 -25.48 -20.60
CA VAL A 22 6.79 -24.80 -19.31
C VAL A 22 7.48 -25.85 -18.44
N THR A 23 8.80 -25.74 -18.29
CA THR A 23 9.51 -26.45 -17.23
C THR A 23 8.80 -26.04 -15.95
N SER A 24 8.02 -26.96 -15.38
CA SER A 24 7.26 -26.71 -14.16
C SER A 24 8.26 -26.41 -13.06
N PHE A 25 8.37 -25.13 -12.68
CA PHE A 25 9.18 -24.74 -11.55
C PHE A 25 8.67 -25.48 -10.31
N ASN A 26 9.54 -26.27 -9.67
CA ASN A 26 9.15 -27.05 -8.50
C ASN A 26 9.30 -26.22 -7.22
N PHE A 27 8.20 -25.61 -6.77
CA PHE A 27 8.17 -24.78 -5.57
C PHE A 27 8.62 -25.50 -4.29
N SER A 28 8.45 -26.83 -4.18
CA SER A 28 8.88 -27.57 -2.98
C SER A 28 10.39 -27.66 -2.85
N THR A 29 11.11 -27.44 -3.96
CA THR A 29 12.58 -27.40 -3.97
C THR A 29 13.13 -26.00 -3.76
N TRP A 30 12.26 -24.98 -3.64
CA TRP A 30 12.71 -23.62 -3.43
C TRP A 30 13.01 -23.35 -1.96
N LEU A 31 14.25 -23.69 -1.61
CA LEU A 31 15.15 -22.97 -0.73
C LEU A 31 16.54 -23.43 -1.20
N PRO A 32 17.33 -22.58 -1.88
CA PRO A 32 18.64 -23.00 -2.36
C PRO A 32 19.47 -23.55 -1.20
N GLN A 33 20.15 -24.68 -1.42
CA GLN A 33 21.03 -25.27 -0.41
C GLN A 33 22.23 -24.34 -0.21
N LEU A 34 22.33 -23.75 0.98
CA LEU A 34 23.38 -22.84 1.37
C LEU A 34 24.12 -23.42 2.57
N THR A 35 25.45 -23.35 2.57
CA THR A 35 26.25 -23.76 3.73
C THR A 35 26.05 -22.77 4.89
N PRO A 36 26.36 -23.15 6.14
CA PRO A 36 26.31 -22.23 7.28
C PRO A 36 27.12 -20.94 7.04
N GLU A 37 28.32 -21.05 6.46
CA GLU A 37 29.20 -19.92 6.17
C GLU A 37 28.59 -18.99 5.12
N GLN A 38 27.91 -19.56 4.11
CA GLN A 38 27.19 -18.78 3.11
C GLN A 38 25.99 -18.06 3.73
N LEU A 39 25.24 -18.72 4.62
CA LEU A 39 24.13 -18.11 5.35
C LEU A 39 24.61 -16.96 6.24
N GLU A 40 25.72 -17.12 6.94
CA GLU A 40 26.34 -16.05 7.74
C GLU A 40 26.76 -14.86 6.87
N ALA A 41 27.42 -15.13 5.73
CA ALA A 41 27.82 -14.10 4.79
C ALA A 41 26.61 -13.32 4.21
N LEU A 42 25.55 -14.04 3.81
CA LEU A 42 24.32 -13.41 3.33
C LEU A 42 23.62 -12.62 4.44
N THR A 43 23.61 -13.14 5.67
CA THR A 43 23.00 -12.46 6.82
C THR A 43 23.73 -11.15 7.11
N LEU A 44 25.07 -11.17 7.17
CA LEU A 44 25.87 -9.97 7.37
C LEU A 44 25.63 -8.96 6.24
N ALA A 45 25.66 -9.40 4.98
CA ALA A 45 25.44 -8.51 3.83
C ALA A 45 24.03 -7.89 3.85
N ALA A 46 22.99 -8.70 4.06
CA ALA A 46 21.60 -8.26 4.08
C ALA A 46 21.32 -7.27 5.22
N THR A 47 21.71 -7.64 6.45
CA THR A 47 21.47 -6.79 7.64
C THR A 47 22.26 -5.49 7.57
N THR A 48 23.53 -5.53 7.14
CA THR A 48 24.32 -4.31 6.93
C THR A 48 23.70 -3.43 5.86
N HIS A 49 23.34 -3.99 4.70
CA HIS A 49 22.68 -3.22 3.63
C HIS A 49 21.38 -2.58 4.11
N ALA A 50 20.56 -3.33 4.85
CA ALA A 50 19.30 -2.86 5.40
C ALA A 50 19.51 -1.65 6.34
N LEU A 51 20.50 -1.74 7.23
CA LEU A 51 20.87 -0.64 8.13
C LEU A 51 21.39 0.59 7.36
N SER A 52 22.21 0.39 6.32
CA SER A 52 22.80 1.48 5.54
C SER A 52 21.81 2.17 4.59
N HIS A 53 20.75 1.49 4.15
CA HIS A 53 19.82 1.98 3.12
C HIS A 53 18.39 2.20 3.64
N GLY A 54 18.19 2.22 4.95
CA GLY A 54 16.92 2.61 5.55
C GLY A 54 15.80 1.56 5.40
N LEU A 55 16.14 0.27 5.33
CA LEU A 55 15.18 -0.84 5.53
C LEU A 55 15.07 -1.11 7.03
N LEU A 56 14.41 -0.19 7.74
CA LEU A 56 14.53 -0.03 9.19
C LEU A 56 13.17 0.02 9.89
N TYR A 57 13.16 -0.43 11.15
CA TYR A 57 12.10 -0.28 12.14
C TYR A 57 12.65 0.37 13.41
N LEU A 58 11.77 1.03 14.18
CA LEU A 58 12.10 1.32 15.58
C LEU A 58 12.08 0.01 16.40
N PRO A 59 12.99 -0.13 17.39
CA PRO A 59 12.99 -1.28 18.27
C PRO A 59 11.67 -1.43 19.04
N PRO A 60 11.30 -2.67 19.42
CA PRO A 60 10.21 -2.86 20.37
C PRO A 60 10.59 -2.22 21.72
N SER A 61 9.62 -1.58 22.37
CA SER A 61 9.79 -0.98 23.69
C SER A 61 8.96 -1.77 24.71
N PRO A 62 9.47 -2.11 25.91
CA PRO A 62 8.73 -2.87 26.92
C PRO A 62 7.41 -2.21 27.33
N SER A 63 7.38 -0.86 27.36
CA SER A 63 6.18 -0.07 27.64
C SER A 63 5.29 0.16 26.41
N ASN A 64 5.67 -0.39 25.26
CA ASN A 64 5.08 -0.10 23.95
C ASN A 64 5.02 1.41 23.61
N THR A 65 5.93 2.19 24.20
CA THR A 65 6.08 3.63 23.95
C THR A 65 7.36 3.89 23.17
N GLN A 66 7.26 4.70 22.12
CA GLN A 66 8.43 5.12 21.35
C GLN A 66 8.90 6.49 21.86
N PRO A 67 10.22 6.75 21.89
CA PRO A 67 10.74 8.05 22.28
C PRO A 67 10.34 9.12 21.25
N PRO A 68 10.13 10.37 21.67
CA PRO A 68 9.78 11.45 20.74
C PRO A 68 10.91 11.76 19.74
N ILE A 69 12.16 11.46 20.12
CA ILE A 69 13.34 11.56 19.27
C ILE A 69 13.94 10.16 19.17
N PRO A 70 13.85 9.49 18.00
CA PRO A 70 14.50 8.20 17.78
C PRO A 70 16.02 8.30 17.88
N THR A 71 16.64 7.46 18.70
CA THR A 71 18.12 7.36 18.83
C THR A 71 18.67 6.01 18.40
N THR A 72 17.80 5.04 18.11
CA THR A 72 18.16 3.68 17.73
C THR A 72 17.20 3.17 16.66
N ALA A 73 17.69 2.27 15.82
CA ALA A 73 16.92 1.57 14.80
C ALA A 73 17.41 0.12 14.69
N ILE A 74 16.53 -0.76 14.24
CA ILE A 74 16.86 -2.13 13.85
C ILE A 74 16.47 -2.33 12.39
N HIS A 75 17.08 -3.28 11.69
CA HIS A 75 16.60 -3.63 10.36
C HIS A 75 15.15 -4.17 10.44
N ALA A 76 14.35 -3.91 9.40
CA ALA A 76 13.06 -4.57 9.26
C ALA A 76 13.26 -6.10 9.12
N PRO A 77 12.30 -6.94 9.55
CA PRO A 77 12.34 -8.37 9.26
C PRO A 77 12.48 -8.60 7.75
N LEU A 78 13.43 -9.45 7.36
CA LEU A 78 13.82 -9.65 5.97
C LEU A 78 14.02 -11.12 5.64
N SER A 79 13.86 -11.47 4.36
CA SER A 79 14.31 -12.76 3.81
C SER A 79 15.68 -12.57 3.16
N LEU A 80 16.58 -13.55 3.32
CA LEU A 80 17.91 -13.51 2.68
C LEU A 80 17.82 -13.78 1.17
N VAL A 81 16.91 -14.69 0.80
CA VAL A 81 16.65 -15.11 -0.58
C VAL A 81 15.23 -14.65 -0.97
N PRO A 82 15.02 -14.13 -2.20
CA PRO A 82 13.68 -13.78 -2.67
C PRO A 82 12.78 -15.02 -2.84
N ALA A 83 11.47 -14.82 -2.71
CA ALA A 83 10.49 -15.84 -3.05
C ALA A 83 10.39 -15.98 -4.59
N PRO A 84 10.22 -17.20 -5.12
CA PRO A 84 10.08 -17.41 -6.54
C PRO A 84 8.66 -17.07 -6.94
N PHE A 85 8.50 -16.28 -8.00
CA PHE A 85 7.18 -15.90 -8.49
C PHE A 85 7.13 -16.07 -10.02
N PRO A 86 6.20 -16.88 -10.55
CA PRO A 86 6.02 -17.06 -11.99
C PRO A 86 5.80 -15.75 -12.74
N ARG A 87 6.59 -15.54 -13.79
CA ARG A 87 6.57 -14.32 -14.60
C ARG A 87 5.18 -13.98 -15.15
N ALA A 88 4.44 -14.97 -15.66
CA ALA A 88 3.10 -14.76 -16.20
C ALA A 88 2.12 -14.22 -15.14
N GLN A 89 2.12 -14.81 -13.95
CA GLN A 89 1.28 -14.40 -12.82
C GLN A 89 1.70 -13.01 -12.30
N PHE A 90 2.99 -12.69 -12.31
CA PHE A 90 3.49 -11.37 -11.92
C PHE A 90 2.97 -10.28 -12.86
N HIS A 91 3.04 -10.50 -14.18
CA HIS A 91 2.49 -9.57 -15.16
C HIS A 91 0.97 -9.44 -15.05
N ALA A 92 0.25 -10.56 -14.88
CA ALA A 92 -1.19 -10.53 -14.66
C ALA A 92 -1.57 -9.70 -13.43
N ALA A 93 -0.86 -9.85 -12.30
CA ALA A 93 -1.10 -9.03 -11.10
C ALA A 93 -0.90 -7.53 -11.36
N ARG A 94 0.13 -7.16 -12.13
CA ARG A 94 0.40 -5.76 -12.50
C ARG A 94 -0.69 -5.17 -13.38
N GLU A 95 -1.16 -5.92 -14.38
CA GLU A 95 -2.23 -5.48 -15.28
C GLU A 95 -3.55 -5.28 -14.52
N LEU A 96 -3.86 -6.18 -13.59
CA LEU A 96 -5.07 -6.13 -12.76
C LEU A 96 -5.14 -4.90 -11.85
N GLN A 97 -4.01 -4.34 -11.43
CA GLN A 97 -4.00 -3.22 -10.48
C GLN A 97 -4.82 -2.03 -10.98
N SER A 98 -4.67 -1.65 -12.26
CA SER A 98 -5.42 -0.53 -12.85
C SER A 98 -6.93 -0.79 -12.90
N VAL A 99 -7.32 -2.04 -13.17
CA VAL A 99 -8.72 -2.48 -13.20
C VAL A 99 -9.32 -2.40 -11.79
N TYR A 100 -8.62 -2.89 -10.78
CA TYR A 100 -9.07 -2.80 -9.40
C TYR A 100 -9.13 -1.37 -8.88
N ASN A 101 -8.19 -0.50 -9.26
CA ASN A 101 -8.24 0.92 -8.90
C ASN A 101 -9.55 1.57 -9.37
N VAL A 102 -9.94 1.33 -10.64
CA VAL A 102 -11.20 1.86 -11.19
C VAL A 102 -12.41 1.21 -10.54
N LEU A 103 -12.38 -0.11 -10.34
CA LEU A 103 -13.48 -0.85 -9.71
C LEU A 103 -13.77 -0.32 -8.30
N TYR A 104 -12.76 -0.27 -7.44
CA TYR A 104 -12.94 0.16 -6.06
C TYR A 104 -13.24 1.65 -5.95
N ALA A 105 -12.71 2.49 -6.83
CA ALA A 105 -13.12 3.89 -6.91
C ALA A 105 -14.61 4.03 -7.24
N ARG A 106 -15.14 3.23 -8.19
CA ARG A 106 -16.57 3.24 -8.52
C ARG A 106 -17.44 2.71 -7.39
N VAL A 107 -17.02 1.62 -6.73
CA VAL A 107 -17.72 1.08 -5.56
C VAL A 107 -17.77 2.11 -4.43
N ALA A 108 -16.65 2.81 -4.16
CA ALA A 108 -16.59 3.86 -3.13
C ALA A 108 -17.56 5.03 -3.39
N MET A 109 -17.88 5.30 -4.66
CA MET A 109 -18.80 6.37 -5.07
C MET A 109 -20.27 5.90 -5.20
N ASP A 110 -20.54 4.59 -5.16
CA ASP A 110 -21.91 4.06 -5.19
C ASP A 110 -22.52 4.07 -3.78
N THR A 111 -22.97 5.24 -3.38
CA THR A 111 -23.52 5.48 -2.05
C THR A 111 -24.75 4.64 -1.74
N LYS A 112 -25.59 4.35 -2.74
CA LYS A 112 -26.78 3.51 -2.58
C LYS A 112 -26.40 2.07 -2.32
N PHE A 113 -25.45 1.53 -3.09
CA PHE A 113 -24.91 0.19 -2.86
C PHE A 113 -24.28 0.09 -1.47
N LEU A 114 -23.44 1.06 -1.10
CA LEU A 114 -22.77 1.03 0.20
C LEU A 114 -23.73 1.22 1.38
N ASP A 115 -24.83 1.99 1.24
CA ASP A 115 -25.86 2.09 2.29
C ASP A 115 -26.49 0.73 2.62
N ILE A 116 -26.67 -0.12 1.61
CA ILE A 116 -27.18 -1.47 1.78
C ILE A 116 -26.11 -2.37 2.43
N VAL A 117 -24.89 -2.38 1.86
CA VAL A 117 -23.85 -3.32 2.29
C VAL A 117 -23.24 -2.95 3.63
N MET A 118 -22.93 -1.67 3.86
CA MET A 118 -22.25 -1.17 5.07
C MET A 118 -23.21 -0.69 6.16
N GLY A 119 -24.52 -0.64 5.86
CA GLY A 119 -25.55 -0.10 6.73
C GLY A 119 -25.48 -0.63 8.18
N ALA A 120 -25.71 0.27 9.13
CA ALA A 120 -25.68 -0.07 10.56
C ALA A 120 -26.90 -0.88 11.05
N GLU A 121 -27.98 -0.88 10.27
CA GLU A 121 -29.26 -1.52 10.64
C GLU A 121 -29.42 -2.88 9.96
N GLU A 122 -28.97 -3.00 8.72
CA GLU A 122 -29.20 -4.19 7.87
C GLU A 122 -27.92 -4.76 7.22
N GLY A 123 -26.83 -4.00 7.19
CA GLY A 123 -25.57 -4.39 6.56
C GLY A 123 -24.49 -4.86 7.56
N VAL A 124 -23.23 -4.82 7.13
CA VAL A 124 -22.06 -5.22 7.93
C VAL A 124 -21.97 -4.43 9.24
N GLY A 125 -22.36 -3.15 9.22
CA GLY A 125 -22.34 -2.28 10.40
C GLY A 125 -23.28 -2.70 11.53
N LYS A 126 -24.22 -3.63 11.28
CA LYS A 126 -25.04 -4.26 12.32
C LYS A 126 -24.24 -5.29 13.13
N ALA A 127 -23.38 -6.04 12.45
CA ALA A 127 -22.61 -7.14 13.03
C ALA A 127 -21.30 -6.65 13.66
N ASP A 128 -20.73 -5.56 13.15
CA ASP A 128 -19.49 -4.95 13.66
C ASP A 128 -19.70 -3.50 14.11
N GLU A 129 -19.56 -3.24 15.41
CA GLU A 129 -19.81 -1.94 16.01
C GLU A 129 -18.89 -0.84 15.45
N PHE A 130 -17.62 -1.19 15.21
CA PHE A 130 -16.63 -0.25 14.69
C PHE A 130 -16.98 0.19 13.26
N THR A 131 -17.26 -0.77 12.37
CA THR A 131 -17.75 -0.50 11.01
C THR A 131 -19.04 0.29 11.03
N GLY A 132 -19.99 -0.09 11.89
CA GLY A 132 -21.25 0.63 12.05
C GLY A 132 -21.05 2.09 12.48
N MET A 133 -20.10 2.35 13.37
CA MET A 133 -19.73 3.70 13.80
C MET A 133 -19.14 4.52 12.65
N LEU A 134 -18.18 3.96 11.90
CA LEU A 134 -17.60 4.62 10.73
C LEU A 134 -18.67 4.97 9.69
N TRP A 135 -19.56 4.01 9.40
CA TRP A 135 -20.64 4.20 8.44
C TRP A 135 -21.61 5.30 8.88
N ARG A 136 -22.07 5.27 10.14
CA ARG A 136 -22.97 6.31 10.69
C ARG A 136 -22.32 7.70 10.64
N GLY A 137 -21.04 7.80 11.00
CA GLY A 137 -20.30 9.07 10.96
C GLY A 137 -20.22 9.64 9.54
N TRP A 138 -19.82 8.81 8.57
CA TRP A 138 -19.75 9.21 7.17
C TRP A 138 -21.13 9.58 6.60
N LYS A 139 -22.17 8.77 6.89
CA LYS A 139 -23.55 9.03 6.46
C LYS A 139 -24.08 10.35 7.00
N LYS A 140 -23.86 10.67 8.28
CA LYS A 140 -24.23 11.96 8.90
C LYS A 140 -23.59 13.14 8.15
N ILE A 141 -22.28 13.07 7.83
CA ILE A 141 -21.57 14.14 7.12
C ILE A 141 -22.10 14.31 5.69
N ARG A 142 -22.34 13.19 5.00
CA ARG A 142 -22.89 13.16 3.64
C ARG A 142 -24.27 13.80 3.55
N GLU A 143 -25.19 13.42 4.45
CA GLU A 143 -26.59 13.86 4.42
C GLU A 143 -26.78 15.31 4.86
N GLN A 144 -25.85 15.85 5.65
CA GLN A 144 -25.82 17.28 5.97
C GLN A 144 -25.40 18.14 4.76
N GLY A 145 -25.09 17.54 3.61
CA GLY A 145 -24.67 18.26 2.39
C GLY A 145 -23.28 18.87 2.49
N VAL A 146 -22.48 18.45 3.47
CA VAL A 146 -21.18 19.06 3.79
C VAL A 146 -19.99 18.29 3.20
N LEU A 147 -20.23 17.44 2.19
CA LEU A 147 -19.15 16.87 1.38
C LEU A 147 -18.59 17.97 0.48
N ALA A 148 -17.70 18.78 1.03
CA ALA A 148 -17.14 19.95 0.36
C ALA A 148 -16.03 19.62 -0.67
N GLN A 149 -15.46 18.41 -0.64
CA GLN A 149 -14.31 18.04 -1.47
C GLN A 149 -14.68 16.96 -2.50
N PRO A 150 -14.74 17.30 -3.80
CA PRO A 150 -15.04 16.32 -4.85
C PRO A 150 -13.86 15.42 -5.25
N LEU A 151 -12.62 15.83 -4.93
CA LEU A 151 -11.41 15.10 -5.30
C LEU A 151 -11.10 14.00 -4.28
N HIS A 152 -10.72 12.83 -4.81
CA HIS A 152 -10.34 11.66 -4.01
C HIS A 152 -9.03 11.09 -4.54
N LEU A 153 -8.06 10.87 -3.65
CA LEU A 153 -6.83 10.13 -3.96
C LEU A 153 -6.94 8.73 -3.37
N GLY A 154 -6.68 7.72 -4.19
CA GLY A 154 -6.57 6.31 -3.77
C GLY A 154 -5.15 5.81 -3.90
N LEU A 155 -4.53 5.41 -2.78
CA LEU A 155 -3.24 4.72 -2.74
C LEU A 155 -3.48 3.26 -2.33
N PHE A 156 -3.76 2.41 -3.33
CA PHE A 156 -4.29 1.07 -3.11
C PHE A 156 -3.24 -0.02 -3.26
N ARG A 157 -3.39 -1.10 -2.51
CA ARG A 157 -2.56 -2.31 -2.65
C ARG A 157 -3.45 -3.55 -2.77
N SER A 158 -3.22 -4.33 -3.82
CA SER A 158 -3.90 -5.61 -4.01
C SER A 158 -2.96 -6.75 -3.64
N ASP A 159 -3.35 -7.56 -2.66
CA ASP A 159 -2.53 -8.66 -2.15
C ASP A 159 -3.01 -9.97 -2.77
N TYR A 160 -2.05 -10.79 -3.24
CA TYR A 160 -2.33 -12.04 -3.94
C TYR A 160 -1.49 -13.18 -3.38
N LEU A 161 -2.07 -14.38 -3.38
CA LEU A 161 -1.35 -15.63 -3.18
C LEU A 161 -1.40 -16.47 -4.45
N LEU A 162 -0.33 -17.22 -4.70
CA LEU A 162 -0.34 -18.28 -5.70
C LEU A 162 -1.08 -19.49 -5.14
N HIS A 163 -2.05 -19.97 -5.90
CA HIS A 163 -2.75 -21.21 -5.65
C HIS A 163 -2.33 -22.24 -6.69
N ALA A 164 -1.67 -23.30 -6.23
CA ALA A 164 -1.36 -24.47 -7.04
C ALA A 164 -2.51 -25.47 -6.91
N ALA A 165 -3.29 -25.65 -7.99
CA ALA A 165 -4.31 -26.69 -8.09
C ALA A 165 -3.97 -27.60 -9.25
N GLU A 166 -3.71 -28.87 -8.98
CA GLU A 166 -3.38 -29.90 -9.96
C GLU A 166 -2.29 -29.40 -10.94
N ASP A 167 -2.67 -29.08 -12.18
CA ASP A 167 -1.77 -28.69 -13.26
C ASP A 167 -1.72 -27.17 -13.55
N ARG A 168 -2.34 -26.34 -12.70
CA ARG A 168 -2.42 -24.89 -12.93
C ARG A 168 -2.01 -24.05 -11.72
N LEU A 169 -1.20 -23.04 -12.00
CA LEU A 169 -0.89 -21.96 -11.07
C LEU A 169 -1.85 -20.81 -11.31
N ALA A 170 -2.72 -20.56 -10.34
CA ALA A 170 -3.66 -19.45 -10.37
C ALA A 170 -3.26 -18.36 -9.39
N LEU A 171 -3.40 -17.11 -9.81
CA LEU A 171 -3.32 -15.97 -8.91
C LEU A 171 -4.67 -15.80 -8.19
N LYS A 172 -4.66 -15.73 -6.86
CA LYS A 172 -5.86 -15.52 -6.04
C LYS A 172 -5.68 -14.26 -5.20
N GLN A 173 -6.54 -13.28 -5.41
CA GLN A 173 -6.58 -12.09 -4.55
C GLN A 173 -7.05 -12.50 -3.17
N VAL A 174 -6.31 -12.11 -2.14
CA VAL A 174 -6.66 -12.36 -0.74
C VAL A 174 -7.17 -11.11 -0.04
N GLU A 175 -6.70 -9.94 -0.46
CA GLU A 175 -7.08 -8.67 0.15
C GLU A 175 -6.91 -7.51 -0.84
N PHE A 176 -7.73 -6.48 -0.68
CA PHE A 176 -7.56 -5.19 -1.36
C PHE A 176 -7.56 -4.07 -0.31
N ASN A 177 -6.39 -3.49 -0.09
CA ASN A 177 -6.15 -2.47 0.91
C ASN A 177 -6.41 -1.08 0.32
N THR A 178 -7.39 -0.38 0.91
CA THR A 178 -7.78 0.98 0.49
C THR A 178 -7.36 2.06 1.49
N ILE A 179 -6.84 1.67 2.65
CA ILE A 179 -6.42 2.56 3.72
C ILE A 179 -5.08 2.10 4.28
N SER A 180 -4.18 3.06 4.51
CA SER A 180 -2.89 2.80 5.17
C SER A 180 -2.10 1.62 4.60
N SER A 181 -2.14 1.43 3.27
CA SER A 181 -1.26 0.50 2.58
C SER A 181 0.19 0.80 2.99
N SER A 182 0.87 -0.23 3.50
CA SER A 182 2.19 -0.16 4.12
C SER A 182 3.22 -0.86 3.23
N PHE A 183 4.50 -0.69 3.53
CA PHE A 183 5.63 -1.36 2.89
C PHE A 183 5.91 -0.93 1.46
N ASP A 184 5.37 0.21 1.03
CA ASP A 184 5.66 0.76 -0.29
C ASP A 184 7.17 1.08 -0.37
N PRO A 185 7.74 2.04 0.39
CA PRO A 185 9.19 2.24 0.41
C PRO A 185 10.02 1.07 0.91
N LEU A 186 9.56 0.35 1.95
CA LEU A 186 10.35 -0.78 2.45
C LEU A 186 10.45 -1.93 1.44
N SER A 187 9.44 -2.14 0.57
CA SER A 187 9.53 -3.14 -0.51
C SER A 187 10.56 -2.76 -1.58
N GLU A 188 10.68 -1.47 -1.91
CA GLU A 188 11.69 -0.94 -2.81
C GLU A 188 13.10 -1.17 -2.23
N ARG A 189 13.28 -0.90 -0.93
CA ARG A 189 14.55 -1.17 -0.23
C ARG A 189 14.88 -2.65 -0.14
N ALA A 190 13.89 -3.52 0.10
CA ALA A 190 14.09 -4.97 0.08
C ALA A 190 14.52 -5.48 -1.31
N ALA A 191 13.89 -4.98 -2.37
CA ALA A 191 14.28 -5.31 -3.75
C ALA A 191 15.70 -4.84 -4.07
N ALA A 192 16.08 -3.63 -3.66
CA ALA A 192 17.44 -3.10 -3.80
C ALA A 192 18.47 -3.95 -3.05
N MET A 193 18.15 -4.37 -1.82
CA MET A 193 18.99 -5.27 -1.02
C MET A 193 19.24 -6.58 -1.74
N HIS A 194 18.20 -7.27 -2.22
CA HIS A 194 18.41 -8.55 -2.91
C HIS A 194 19.20 -8.40 -4.22
N ARG A 195 19.01 -7.31 -4.97
CA ARG A 195 19.86 -6.99 -6.14
C ARG A 195 21.32 -6.79 -5.77
N ASN A 196 21.58 -6.08 -4.67
CA ASN A 196 22.94 -5.85 -4.19
C ASN A 196 23.61 -7.16 -3.75
N ILE A 197 22.88 -8.03 -3.05
CA ILE A 197 23.36 -9.36 -2.67
C ILE A 197 23.66 -10.21 -3.91
N LEU A 198 22.76 -10.20 -4.91
CA LEU A 198 23.01 -10.89 -6.18
C LEU A 198 24.30 -10.37 -6.84
N ALA A 199 24.47 -9.06 -6.95
CA ALA A 199 25.63 -8.47 -7.62
C ALA A 199 26.95 -8.78 -6.90
N SER A 200 26.95 -8.83 -5.57
CA SER A 200 28.17 -9.02 -4.76
C SER A 200 28.55 -10.48 -4.54
N THR A 201 27.58 -11.41 -4.51
CA THR A 201 27.82 -12.81 -4.15
C THR A 201 27.41 -13.80 -5.23
N SER A 202 26.65 -13.36 -6.24
CA SER A 202 25.93 -14.23 -7.18
C SER A 202 25.06 -15.28 -6.47
N TYR A 203 24.65 -15.01 -5.22
CA TYR A 203 24.03 -15.99 -4.32
C TYR A 203 24.77 -17.34 -4.30
N PHE A 204 26.11 -17.31 -4.44
CA PHE A 204 26.96 -18.49 -4.50
C PHE A 204 26.54 -19.53 -5.54
N SER A 205 25.89 -19.08 -6.64
CA SER A 205 25.32 -19.96 -7.68
C SER A 205 24.31 -20.98 -7.14
N ALA A 206 23.66 -20.70 -6.01
CA ALA A 206 22.81 -21.66 -5.33
C ALA A 206 21.50 -21.99 -6.08
N SER A 207 21.13 -21.18 -7.09
CA SER A 207 20.04 -21.50 -8.02
C SER A 207 20.27 -20.86 -9.39
N PRO A 208 19.96 -21.56 -10.50
CA PRO A 208 20.01 -20.98 -11.85
C PRO A 208 18.94 -19.91 -12.09
N HIS A 209 17.97 -19.76 -11.19
CA HIS A 209 16.92 -18.75 -11.28
C HIS A 209 17.29 -17.42 -10.60
N LEU A 210 18.37 -17.39 -9.81
CA LEU A 210 18.87 -16.16 -9.19
C LEU A 210 19.75 -15.39 -10.18
N THR A 211 19.10 -14.84 -11.22
CA THR A 211 19.73 -14.04 -12.27
C THR A 211 19.12 -12.64 -12.29
N ALA A 212 19.86 -11.64 -12.77
CA ALA A 212 19.43 -10.25 -12.73
C ALA A 212 18.06 -10.01 -13.39
N ASP A 213 17.75 -10.74 -14.47
CA ASP A 213 16.49 -10.65 -15.22
C ASP A 213 15.25 -11.16 -14.45
N ASN A 214 15.46 -11.89 -13.36
CA ASN A 214 14.40 -12.38 -12.48
C ASN A 214 14.13 -11.46 -11.29
N PHE A 215 14.87 -10.35 -11.15
CA PHE A 215 14.59 -9.30 -10.16
C PHE A 215 13.83 -8.16 -10.84
N PRO A 216 12.51 -8.00 -10.59
CA PRO A 216 11.72 -6.93 -11.19
C PRO A 216 12.08 -5.57 -10.60
N GLU A 217 11.98 -4.52 -11.42
CA GLU A 217 12.16 -3.14 -10.94
C GLU A 217 11.06 -2.80 -9.93
N ASN A 218 11.41 -2.08 -8.88
CA ASN A 218 10.49 -1.63 -7.86
C ASN A 218 10.74 -0.15 -7.55
N ASN A 219 9.81 0.71 -7.97
CA ASN A 219 9.87 2.17 -7.81
C ASN A 219 8.62 2.68 -7.07
N THR A 220 8.08 1.89 -6.15
CA THR A 220 6.87 2.19 -5.38
C THR A 220 6.94 3.54 -4.68
N THR A 221 8.10 3.90 -4.10
CA THR A 221 8.27 5.19 -3.41
C THR A 221 8.00 6.34 -4.37
N SER A 222 8.57 6.30 -5.59
CA SER A 222 8.31 7.33 -6.61
C SER A 222 6.83 7.41 -6.91
N GLY A 223 6.22 6.29 -7.34
CA GLY A 223 4.84 6.29 -7.82
C GLY A 223 3.85 6.82 -6.77
N LEU A 224 4.05 6.51 -5.49
CA LEU A 224 3.24 7.06 -4.41
C LEU A 224 3.48 8.56 -4.18
N THR A 225 4.74 9.01 -4.22
CA THR A 225 5.04 10.45 -4.09
C THR A 225 4.49 11.26 -5.26
N GLU A 226 4.55 10.72 -6.49
CA GLU A 226 3.92 11.35 -7.64
C GLU A 226 2.41 11.45 -7.47
N GLY A 227 1.73 10.37 -7.04
CA GLY A 227 0.27 10.42 -6.78
C GLY A 227 -0.12 11.42 -5.67
N LEU A 228 0.70 11.55 -4.62
CA LEU A 228 0.51 12.55 -3.57
C LEU A 228 0.73 13.98 -4.10
N SER A 229 1.74 14.18 -4.96
CA SER A 229 1.99 15.47 -5.62
C SER A 229 0.88 15.86 -6.57
N GLU A 230 0.38 14.93 -7.39
CA GLU A 230 -0.75 15.17 -8.31
C GLU A 230 -2.02 15.57 -7.55
N ALA A 231 -2.30 14.92 -6.40
CA ALA A 231 -3.43 15.28 -5.56
C ALA A 231 -3.26 16.66 -4.90
N HIS A 232 -2.03 17.03 -4.50
CA HIS A 232 -1.72 18.36 -3.97
C HIS A 232 -1.90 19.44 -5.04
N GLU A 233 -1.41 19.20 -6.26
CA GLU A 233 -1.60 20.09 -7.40
C GLU A 233 -3.08 20.24 -7.76
N ALA A 234 -3.84 19.15 -7.78
CA ALA A 234 -5.28 19.16 -8.04
C ALA A 234 -6.07 19.89 -6.94
N TYR A 235 -5.61 19.83 -5.68
CA TYR A 235 -6.18 20.63 -4.59
C TYR A 235 -5.94 22.14 -4.80
N ASN A 236 -4.86 22.50 -5.51
CA ASN A 236 -4.58 23.83 -6.05
C ASN A 236 -4.54 24.94 -4.99
N VAL A 237 -3.92 24.66 -3.85
CA VAL A 237 -3.67 25.64 -2.80
C VAL A 237 -2.18 25.69 -2.54
N ARG A 238 -1.58 26.81 -2.92
CA ARG A 238 -0.13 27.04 -2.96
C ARG A 238 0.60 26.65 -1.66
N ASP A 239 0.04 27.01 -0.51
CA ASP A 239 0.67 26.81 0.79
C ASP A 239 0.09 25.61 1.56
N ALA A 240 -0.71 24.77 0.88
CA ALA A 240 -1.22 23.55 1.49
C ALA A 240 -0.07 22.57 1.76
N ARG A 241 -0.22 21.80 2.83
CA ARG A 241 0.69 20.74 3.23
C ARG A 241 0.01 19.38 3.06
N ILE A 242 0.76 18.31 3.19
CA ILE A 242 0.17 16.96 3.28
C ILE A 242 0.12 16.58 4.76
N LEU A 243 -1.04 16.17 5.25
CA LEU A 243 -1.24 15.66 6.60
C LEU A 243 -1.22 14.14 6.58
N PHE A 244 -0.21 13.55 7.21
CA PHE A 244 -0.19 12.14 7.54
C PHE A 244 -0.90 11.95 8.88
N VAL A 245 -2.02 11.21 8.87
CA VAL A 245 -2.70 10.77 10.10
C VAL A 245 -2.04 9.50 10.57
N VAL A 246 -1.34 9.56 11.70
CA VAL A 246 -0.42 8.50 12.14
C VAL A 246 -0.86 7.87 13.47
N GLN A 247 -0.31 6.69 13.77
CA GLN A 247 -0.47 6.04 15.05
C GLN A 247 0.48 6.63 16.09
N PRO A 248 0.05 6.79 17.36
CA PRO A 248 1.00 7.00 18.44
C PRO A 248 1.91 5.77 18.55
N ASN A 249 3.19 5.99 18.82
CA ASN A 249 4.18 4.92 19.03
C ASN A 249 4.41 3.99 17.82
N GLU A 250 4.18 4.47 16.60
CA GLU A 250 4.45 3.73 15.36
C GLU A 250 5.92 3.31 15.25
N ARG A 251 6.16 2.01 15.03
CA ARG A 251 7.52 1.47 14.83
C ARG A 251 7.95 1.51 13.37
N ASN A 252 6.99 1.38 12.46
CA ASN A 252 7.20 1.45 11.02
C ASN A 252 7.21 2.90 10.51
N VAL A 253 7.89 3.80 11.24
CA VAL A 253 7.97 5.22 10.89
C VAL A 253 8.78 5.44 9.61
N PHE A 254 9.80 4.60 9.36
CA PHE A 254 10.70 4.76 8.23
C PHE A 254 10.04 4.52 6.87
N ASP A 255 9.00 3.66 6.80
CA ASP A 255 8.18 3.49 5.60
C ASP A 255 7.46 4.79 5.21
N GLN A 256 7.08 5.59 6.20
CA GLN A 256 6.44 6.89 5.97
C GLN A 256 7.49 7.97 5.71
N GLN A 257 8.62 7.94 6.45
CA GLN A 257 9.70 8.92 6.33
C GLN A 257 10.28 8.99 4.91
N TRP A 258 10.39 7.85 4.22
CA TRP A 258 10.85 7.84 2.83
C TRP A 258 9.93 8.60 1.88
N LEU A 259 8.61 8.54 2.09
CA LEU A 259 7.64 9.31 1.32
C LEU A 259 7.76 10.81 1.65
N GLU A 260 7.95 11.14 2.92
CA GLU A 260 8.11 12.54 3.38
C GLU A 260 9.34 13.20 2.77
N LEU A 261 10.51 12.58 2.94
CA LEU A 261 11.77 13.10 2.42
C LEU A 261 11.71 13.28 0.91
N LYS A 262 11.13 12.31 0.20
CA LYS A 262 11.02 12.38 -1.26
C LYS A 262 10.00 13.44 -1.71
N GLN A 263 8.90 13.65 -0.98
CA GLN A 263 7.99 14.77 -1.25
C GLN A 263 8.68 16.12 -1.07
N GLU A 264 9.46 16.28 -0.01
CA GLU A 264 10.19 17.52 0.24
C GLU A 264 11.28 17.76 -0.80
N ASP A 265 12.17 16.77 -1.01
CA ASP A 265 13.30 16.89 -1.92
C ASP A 265 12.86 17.13 -3.37
N ARG A 266 11.84 16.40 -3.84
CA ARG A 266 11.45 16.41 -5.26
C ARG A 266 10.34 17.40 -5.59
N HIS A 267 9.37 17.54 -4.69
CA HIS A 267 8.15 18.31 -4.96
C HIS A 267 8.06 19.60 -4.13
N GLN A 268 8.96 19.80 -3.14
CA GLN A 268 8.94 20.93 -2.22
C GLN A 268 7.60 21.05 -1.46
N ILE A 269 6.94 19.90 -1.23
CA ILE A 269 5.68 19.81 -0.48
C ILE A 269 5.97 19.27 0.91
N HIS A 270 5.68 20.09 1.93
CA HIS A 270 5.88 19.68 3.32
C HIS A 270 4.82 18.70 3.80
N VAL A 271 5.28 17.69 4.54
CA VAL A 271 4.42 16.74 5.25
C VAL A 271 4.36 17.09 6.74
N VAL A 272 3.18 16.99 7.33
CA VAL A 272 2.95 17.13 8.77
C VAL A 272 2.33 15.85 9.28
N ARG A 273 2.80 15.37 10.44
CA ARG A 273 2.31 14.15 11.07
C ARG A 273 1.48 14.51 12.30
N GLN A 274 0.27 14.00 12.39
CA GLN A 274 -0.56 14.14 13.60
C GLN A 274 -1.33 12.87 13.90
N THR A 275 -1.51 12.56 15.17
CA THR A 275 -2.45 11.51 15.58
C THR A 275 -3.89 12.03 15.54
N LEU A 276 -4.88 11.14 15.57
CA LEU A 276 -6.29 11.56 15.74
C LEU A 276 -6.50 12.34 17.05
N ALA A 277 -5.76 12.01 18.12
CA ALA A 277 -5.83 12.73 19.38
C ALA A 277 -5.27 14.17 19.26
N ASP A 278 -4.17 14.34 18.54
CA ASP A 278 -3.62 15.68 18.25
C ASP A 278 -4.59 16.50 17.41
N LEU A 279 -5.24 15.88 16.42
CA LEU A 279 -6.22 16.53 15.55
C LEU A 279 -7.48 16.94 16.31
N ALA A 280 -7.91 16.16 17.31
CA ALA A 280 -9.05 16.53 18.15
C ALA A 280 -8.81 17.83 18.96
N VAL A 281 -7.55 18.17 19.24
CA VAL A 281 -7.18 19.38 20.00
C VAL A 281 -6.78 20.52 19.07
N SER A 282 -6.03 20.22 18.00
CA SER A 282 -5.47 21.23 17.11
C SER A 282 -6.39 21.61 15.95
N GLY A 283 -7.23 20.69 15.48
CA GLY A 283 -8.07 20.88 14.31
C GLY A 283 -9.17 21.91 14.56
N THR A 284 -9.17 22.96 13.75
CA THR A 284 -10.28 23.90 13.62
C THR A 284 -10.85 23.85 12.20
N SER A 285 -12.03 24.43 11.98
CA SER A 285 -12.61 24.61 10.65
C SER A 285 -13.09 26.05 10.48
N GLU A 286 -12.73 26.71 9.38
CA GLU A 286 -13.18 28.07 9.08
C GLU A 286 -13.95 28.13 7.75
N GLY A 287 -15.04 28.92 7.69
CA GLY A 287 -15.60 29.40 6.42
C GLY A 287 -16.24 28.36 5.48
N GLY A 288 -16.77 27.24 5.97
CA GLY A 288 -17.45 26.23 5.14
C GLY A 288 -16.51 25.35 4.28
N HIS A 289 -15.29 25.83 4.00
CA HIS A 289 -14.17 25.05 3.50
C HIS A 289 -13.38 24.51 4.70
N ARG A 290 -13.61 23.24 5.06
CA ARG A 290 -12.95 22.59 6.20
C ARG A 290 -11.45 22.45 5.96
N CYS A 291 -10.72 23.52 6.22
CA CYS A 291 -9.29 23.53 6.34
C CYS A 291 -8.97 22.95 7.72
N ILE A 292 -8.29 21.80 7.80
CA ILE A 292 -7.75 21.34 9.08
C ILE A 292 -6.57 22.28 9.38
N TYR A 293 -6.61 22.99 10.49
CA TYR A 293 -5.46 23.74 10.97
C TYR A 293 -4.71 22.88 11.99
N GLY A 294 -3.41 22.69 11.79
CA GLY A 294 -2.51 22.09 12.77
C GLY A 294 -1.65 23.18 13.40
N LYS A 295 -1.23 23.01 14.67
CA LYS A 295 -0.52 23.99 15.52
C LYS A 295 -0.12 25.33 14.84
N ALA A 296 -0.84 26.38 15.26
CA ALA A 296 -0.59 27.82 15.16
C ALA A 296 -0.35 28.50 13.80
N HIS A 297 0.09 27.85 12.72
CA HIS A 297 0.41 28.58 11.47
C HIS A 297 0.10 27.85 10.15
N LEU A 298 -0.46 26.64 10.17
CA LEU A 298 -0.55 25.79 8.97
C LEU A 298 -1.98 25.71 8.46
N ARG A 299 -2.18 26.18 7.23
CA ARG A 299 -3.50 26.63 6.79
C ARG A 299 -4.37 25.57 6.13
N GLN A 300 -3.83 24.57 5.42
CA GLN A 300 -4.66 23.57 4.68
C GLN A 300 -3.90 22.25 4.48
N PHE A 301 -4.62 21.11 4.45
CA PHE A 301 -4.01 19.78 4.29
C PHE A 301 -4.70 18.85 3.28
N LEU A 302 -3.89 18.11 2.51
CA LEU A 302 -4.28 16.85 1.88
C LEU A 302 -4.14 15.72 2.90
N LEU A 303 -5.20 14.96 3.16
CA LEU A 303 -5.20 13.88 4.15
C LEU A 303 -4.68 12.57 3.55
N SER A 304 -3.63 12.01 4.14
CA SER A 304 -3.17 10.64 3.88
C SER A 304 -3.24 9.84 5.18
N CYS A 305 -4.21 8.93 5.27
CA CYS A 305 -4.41 8.10 6.44
C CYS A 305 -3.40 6.95 6.51
N ARG A 306 -2.60 6.93 7.58
CA ARG A 306 -1.72 5.82 7.99
C ARG A 306 -2.22 5.13 9.27
N HIS A 307 -3.48 5.39 9.64
CA HIS A 307 -4.17 4.89 10.82
C HIS A 307 -5.70 4.92 10.61
N GLY A 308 -6.47 4.38 11.58
CA GLY A 308 -7.93 4.43 11.62
C GLY A 308 -8.65 3.15 11.18
N PHE A 309 -7.93 2.03 11.05
CA PHE A 309 -8.46 0.77 10.50
C PHE A 309 -8.62 -0.37 11.52
N ASN A 310 -8.22 -0.18 12.79
CA ASN A 310 -8.30 -1.22 13.84
C ASN A 310 -9.21 -0.79 15.00
N SER A 311 -10.05 -1.70 15.48
CA SER A 311 -10.89 -1.54 16.69
C SER A 311 -10.09 -1.73 17.99
N HIS A 312 -8.95 -2.41 17.92
CA HIS A 312 -8.09 -2.73 19.07
C HIS A 312 -7.03 -1.64 19.26
N GLY A 313 -7.46 -0.48 19.71
CA GLY A 313 -6.59 0.67 19.94
C GLY A 313 -7.37 1.92 20.26
N GLN A 314 -7.91 1.98 21.48
CA GLN A 314 -8.65 3.09 22.08
C GLN A 314 -10.07 3.32 21.53
N ARG A 315 -11.03 3.38 22.46
CA ARG A 315 -12.36 3.93 22.22
C ARG A 315 -12.18 5.39 21.79
N TYR A 316 -12.22 5.67 20.49
CA TYR A 316 -12.30 7.03 20.00
C TYR A 316 -13.67 7.58 20.37
N ALA A 317 -13.75 8.25 21.52
CA ALA A 317 -14.84 9.15 21.82
C ALA A 317 -14.70 10.34 20.87
N PHE A 318 -15.36 10.26 19.71
CA PHE A 318 -15.70 11.47 18.97
C PHE A 318 -16.37 12.44 19.95
N PRO A 319 -15.93 13.70 20.07
CA PRO A 319 -16.57 14.66 20.95
C PRO A 319 -18.05 14.73 20.59
N ARG A 320 -18.93 14.42 21.54
CA ARG A 320 -20.34 14.77 21.41
C ARG A 320 -20.40 16.28 21.32
N ASP A 321 -21.11 16.73 20.29
CA ASP A 321 -21.43 18.10 19.91
C ASP A 321 -21.28 19.12 21.05
N ARG A 322 -20.45 20.15 20.82
CA ARG A 322 -20.65 21.51 21.35
C ARG A 322 -21.06 22.40 20.19
#